data_AF-A0A6A4PPJ4-F1
#
_entry.id   AF-A0A6A4PPJ4-F1
#
_cell.length_a   1.000
_cell.length_b   1.000
_cell.length_c   1.000
_cell.angle_alpha   90.00
_cell.angle_beta   90.00
_cell.angle_gamma   90.00
#
_symmetry.space_group_name_H-M   'P 1'
#
loop_
_entity.id
_entity.type
_entity.pdbx_description
1 polymer ?
#
loop_
_entity_poly.entity_id
_entity_poly.type
_entity_poly.pdbx_seq_one_letter_code
_entity_poly.pdbx_strand_id
1 'polypeptide(L)'
;MNSLIRCFVVISSLLFSFSSPIFAKSREPISDAGIRQRKLQCYDDIDSGMWGLSCKSSMIARENCALRCLSPSCYQIIYETDPLEEGEKDSIRSQEYKYCMHKLSLGESIDNVKGAFSH
;
A
#
# COMPACT_ATOMS: atom_id res chain seq x y z
N MET A 1 -6.36 -35.43 -38.31
CA MET A 1 -5.24 -35.47 -37.34
C MET A 1 -4.45 -34.14 -37.26
N ASN A 2 -4.28 -33.38 -38.35
CA ASN A 2 -3.41 -32.18 -38.36
C ASN A 2 -4.05 -30.88 -37.80
N SER A 3 -5.38 -30.77 -37.76
CA SER A 3 -6.05 -29.54 -37.30
C SER A 3 -6.07 -29.41 -35.77
N LEU A 4 -6.34 -30.52 -35.06
CA LEU A 4 -6.33 -30.56 -33.58
C LEU A 4 -4.94 -30.28 -33.00
N ILE A 5 -3.88 -30.81 -33.65
CA ILE A 5 -2.48 -30.59 -33.25
C ILE A 5 -2.11 -29.11 -33.42
N ARG A 6 -2.56 -28.45 -34.50
CA ARG A 6 -2.31 -27.02 -34.72
C ARG A 6 -3.00 -26.14 -33.68
N CYS A 7 -4.24 -26.48 -33.29
CA CYS A 7 -4.93 -25.77 -32.21
C CYS A 7 -4.19 -25.92 -30.88
N PHE A 8 -3.71 -27.12 -30.55
CA PHE A 8 -2.93 -27.35 -29.33
C PHE A 8 -1.64 -26.53 -29.28
N VAL A 9 -0.92 -26.44 -30.40
CA VAL A 9 0.32 -25.64 -30.49
C VAL A 9 0.02 -24.15 -30.30
N VAL A 10 -1.02 -23.61 -30.95
CA VAL A 10 -1.39 -22.19 -30.81
C VAL A 10 -1.81 -21.85 -29.37
N ILE A 11 -2.61 -22.73 -28.74
CA ILE A 11 -3.05 -22.54 -27.35
C ILE A 11 -1.85 -22.60 -26.39
N SER A 12 -0.93 -23.55 -26.59
CA SER A 12 0.28 -23.66 -25.77
C SER A 12 1.22 -22.46 -25.91
N SER A 13 1.34 -21.88 -27.12
CA SER A 13 2.14 -20.68 -27.36
C SER A 13 1.52 -19.42 -26.76
N LEU A 14 0.18 -19.32 -26.74
CA LEU A 14 -0.53 -18.22 -26.08
C LEU A 14 -0.35 -18.28 -24.56
N LEU A 15 -0.44 -19.47 -23.95
CA LEU A 15 -0.27 -19.64 -22.50
C LEU A 15 1.15 -19.29 -22.02
N PHE A 16 2.18 -19.57 -22.82
CA PHE A 16 3.57 -19.23 -22.48
C PHE A 16 3.83 -17.71 -22.50
N SER A 17 3.01 -16.95 -23.23
CA SER A 17 3.16 -15.50 -23.40
C SER A 17 2.58 -14.69 -22.23
N PHE A 18 1.78 -15.30 -21.35
CA PHE A 18 1.21 -14.66 -20.16
C PHE A 18 2.04 -14.87 -18.88
N SER A 19 3.17 -15.57 -18.98
CA SER A 19 4.10 -15.73 -17.85
C SER A 19 4.83 -14.41 -17.61
N SER A 20 4.24 -13.53 -16.80
CA SER A 20 4.98 -12.37 -16.29
C SER A 20 6.11 -12.90 -15.40
N PRO A 21 7.36 -12.43 -15.57
CA PRO A 21 8.42 -12.79 -14.65
C PRO A 21 8.02 -12.31 -13.25
N ILE A 22 7.91 -13.25 -12.30
CA ILE A 22 7.83 -12.91 -10.88
C ILE A 22 9.22 -12.38 -10.50
N PHE A 23 9.43 -11.08 -10.68
CA PHE A 23 10.62 -10.43 -10.17
C PHE A 23 10.50 -10.44 -8.64
N ALA A 24 11.22 -11.36 -8.00
CA ALA A 24 11.36 -11.36 -6.55
C ALA A 24 12.08 -10.05 -6.17
N LYS A 25 11.30 -9.03 -5.82
CA LYS A 25 11.82 -7.75 -5.37
C LYS A 25 12.65 -8.00 -4.11
N SER A 26 13.94 -7.62 -4.14
CA SER A 26 14.79 -7.61 -2.94
C SER A 26 14.04 -6.88 -1.82
N ARG A 27 14.06 -7.46 -0.61
CA ARG A 27 13.44 -6.86 0.58
C ARG A 27 14.34 -5.76 1.10
N GLU A 28 14.36 -4.65 0.37
CA GLU A 28 15.04 -3.43 0.79
C GLU A 28 14.13 -2.63 1.72
N PRO A 29 14.68 -2.03 2.78
CA PRO A 29 13.91 -1.13 3.63
C PRO A 29 13.37 0.04 2.81
N ILE A 30 12.09 0.37 2.99
CA ILE A 30 11.51 1.56 2.37
C ILE A 30 12.12 2.82 2.99
N SER A 31 12.64 3.71 2.16
CA SER A 31 13.16 5.00 2.60
C SER A 31 12.04 6.00 2.86
N ASP A 32 12.30 7.02 3.68
CA ASP A 32 11.36 8.13 3.89
C ASP A 32 10.95 8.83 2.58
N ALA A 33 11.90 8.98 1.65
CA ALA A 33 11.62 9.50 0.32
C ALA A 33 10.68 8.57 -0.47
N GLY A 34 10.87 7.26 -0.35
CA GLY A 34 9.98 6.26 -0.94
C GLY A 34 8.57 6.29 -0.34
N ILE A 35 8.45 6.42 0.98
CA ILE A 35 7.16 6.60 1.68
C ILE A 35 6.47 7.87 1.16
N ARG A 36 7.19 8.99 1.10
CA ARG A 36 6.64 10.27 0.60
C ARG A 36 6.17 10.15 -0.84
N GLN A 37 6.97 9.53 -1.71
CA GLN A 37 6.61 9.36 -3.12
C GLN A 37 5.36 8.49 -3.29
N ARG A 38 5.26 7.36 -2.58
CA ARG A 38 4.06 6.52 -2.61
C ARG A 38 2.83 7.23 -2.06
N LYS A 39 3.00 8.07 -1.05
CA LYS A 39 1.90 8.88 -0.50
C LYS A 39 1.38 9.89 -1.54
N LEU A 40 2.27 10.51 -2.32
CA LEU A 40 1.87 11.37 -3.43
C LEU A 40 1.04 10.61 -4.48
N GLN A 41 1.45 9.38 -4.83
CA GLN A 41 0.67 8.52 -5.73
C GLN A 41 -0.72 8.22 -5.17
N CYS A 42 -0.81 7.95 -3.86
CA CYS A 42 -2.11 7.77 -3.20
C CYS A 42 -3.00 9.02 -3.27
N TYR A 43 -2.42 10.22 -3.16
CA TYR A 43 -3.18 11.45 -3.34
C TYR A 43 -3.69 11.61 -4.77
N ASP A 44 -2.88 11.28 -5.78
CA ASP A 44 -3.29 11.33 -7.19
C ASP A 44 -4.44 10.33 -7.46
N ASP A 45 -4.34 9.12 -6.91
CA ASP A 45 -5.39 8.09 -7.02
C ASP A 45 -6.69 8.52 -6.32
N ILE A 46 -6.59 9.16 -5.15
CA ILE A 46 -7.77 9.73 -4.46
C ILE A 46 -8.38 10.85 -5.30
N ASP A 47 -7.56 11.74 -5.84
CA ASP A 47 -8.00 12.88 -6.66
C ASP A 47 -8.61 12.44 -7.98
N SER A 48 -8.24 11.28 -8.52
CA SER A 48 -8.91 10.66 -9.67
C SER A 48 -10.37 10.26 -9.40
N GLY A 49 -10.76 10.10 -8.13
CA GLY A 49 -12.11 9.72 -7.71
C GLY A 49 -12.31 8.22 -7.46
N MET A 50 -11.28 7.38 -7.63
CA MET A 50 -11.35 5.93 -7.40
C MET A 50 -11.64 5.53 -5.94
N TRP A 51 -11.41 6.43 -4.99
CA TRP A 51 -11.57 6.20 -3.55
C TRP A 51 -12.91 6.69 -2.98
N GLY A 52 -13.82 7.15 -3.85
CA GLY A 52 -15.14 7.64 -3.45
C GLY A 52 -15.16 9.08 -2.94
N LEU A 53 -16.37 9.67 -2.86
CA LEU A 53 -16.56 11.08 -2.50
C LEU A 53 -16.16 11.40 -1.04
N SER A 54 -16.26 10.43 -0.14
CA SER A 54 -15.87 10.60 1.27
C SER A 54 -14.39 10.94 1.42
N CYS A 55 -13.50 10.39 0.59
CA CYS A 55 -12.08 10.72 0.64
C CYS A 55 -11.75 12.14 0.16
N LYS A 56 -12.74 12.88 -0.36
CA LYS A 56 -12.61 14.27 -0.80
C LYS A 56 -13.44 15.24 0.04
N SER A 57 -14.13 14.77 1.09
CA SER A 57 -15.04 15.62 1.87
C SER A 57 -14.30 16.67 2.71
N SER A 58 -13.03 16.42 3.06
CA SER A 58 -12.17 17.35 3.80
C SER A 58 -10.69 16.99 3.61
N MET A 59 -9.81 17.88 4.06
CA MET A 59 -8.36 17.63 4.07
C MET A 59 -8.01 16.41 4.93
N ILE A 60 -8.65 16.25 6.09
CA ILE A 60 -8.40 15.12 6.97
C ILE A 60 -8.98 13.80 6.46
N ALA A 61 -10.13 13.85 5.77
CA ALA A 61 -10.67 12.66 5.12
C ALA A 61 -9.75 12.18 3.99
N ARG A 62 -9.20 13.12 3.20
CA ARG A 62 -8.18 12.84 2.18
C ARG A 62 -6.94 12.22 2.79
N GLU A 63 -6.47 12.75 3.92
CA GLU A 63 -5.30 12.25 4.63
C GLU A 63 -5.51 10.82 5.17
N ASN A 64 -6.62 10.56 5.84
CA ASN A 64 -6.97 9.22 6.33
C ASN A 64 -7.05 8.20 5.18
N CYS A 65 -7.65 8.57 4.04
CA CYS A 65 -7.67 7.71 2.86
C CYS A 65 -6.27 7.49 2.28
N ALA A 66 -5.42 8.52 2.26
CA ALA A 66 -4.05 8.40 1.77
C ALA A 66 -3.21 7.47 2.65
N LEU A 67 -3.39 7.50 3.97
CA LEU A 67 -2.77 6.55 4.89
C LEU A 67 -3.23 5.12 4.59
N ARG A 68 -4.55 4.91 4.46
CA ARG A 68 -5.08 3.57 4.11
C ARG A 68 -4.58 3.06 2.76
N CYS A 69 -4.48 3.92 1.75
CA CYS A 69 -3.88 3.61 0.46
C CYS A 69 -2.41 3.22 0.58
N LEU A 70 -1.64 3.99 1.35
CA LEU A 70 -0.20 3.86 1.46
C LEU A 70 0.22 2.52 2.09
N SER A 71 -0.52 2.06 3.10
CA SER A 71 -0.40 0.72 3.67
C SER A 71 -1.65 0.35 4.45
N PRO A 72 -2.55 -0.49 3.89
CA PRO A 72 -3.76 -0.93 4.59
C PRO A 72 -3.45 -1.58 5.94
N SER A 73 -2.41 -2.42 6.00
CA SER A 73 -2.01 -3.15 7.22
C SER A 73 -1.52 -2.22 8.33
N CYS A 74 -0.70 -1.21 8.00
CA CYS A 74 -0.25 -0.24 9.00
C CYS A 74 -1.37 0.70 9.43
N TYR A 75 -2.26 1.09 8.52
CA TYR A 75 -3.42 1.90 8.86
C TYR A 75 -4.33 1.18 9.85
N GLN A 76 -4.55 -0.12 9.63
CA GLN A 76 -5.37 -0.95 10.51
C GLN A 76 -4.87 -0.94 11.96
N ILE A 77 -3.56 -1.09 12.14
CA ILE A 77 -2.95 -1.16 13.48
C ILE A 77 -2.96 0.22 14.15
N ILE A 78 -2.65 1.27 13.39
CA ILE A 78 -2.34 2.58 13.97
C ILE A 78 -3.56 3.51 14.06
N TYR A 79 -4.37 3.55 13.01
CA TYR A 79 -5.39 4.58 12.80
C TYR A 79 -6.83 4.07 12.65
N GLU A 80 -7.08 2.78 12.36
CA GLU A 80 -8.46 2.31 12.10
C GLU A 80 -9.41 2.53 13.28
N THR A 81 -8.94 2.30 14.51
CA THR A 81 -9.76 2.49 15.72
C THR A 81 -9.97 3.95 16.08
N ASP A 82 -9.05 4.82 15.66
CA ASP A 82 -9.00 6.22 16.06
C ASP A 82 -8.40 7.04 14.89
N PRO A 83 -9.19 7.30 13.83
CA PRO A 83 -8.72 8.01 12.65
C PRO A 83 -8.28 9.44 12.99
N LEU A 84 -7.47 10.05 12.12
CA LEU A 84 -7.04 11.43 12.35
C LEU A 84 -8.22 12.40 12.36
N GLU A 85 -8.22 13.33 13.31
CA GLU A 85 -9.21 14.40 13.45
C GLU A 85 -8.75 15.74 12.85
N GLU A 86 -9.71 16.62 12.55
CA GLU A 86 -9.39 17.94 11.98
C GLU A 86 -8.59 18.78 12.99
N GLY A 87 -7.42 19.27 12.59
CA GLY A 87 -6.52 20.04 13.45
C GLY A 87 -5.61 19.19 14.35
N GLU A 88 -5.70 17.87 14.29
CA GLU A 88 -4.83 16.98 15.05
C GLU A 88 -3.38 17.05 14.55
N LYS A 89 -2.42 17.15 15.48
CA LYS A 89 -1.00 17.02 15.19
C LYS A 89 -0.44 15.78 15.88
N ASP A 90 -0.39 14.70 15.13
CA ASP A 90 0.01 13.40 15.65
C ASP A 90 1.42 13.01 15.21
N SER A 91 2.42 13.39 16.01
CA SER A 91 3.81 13.04 15.73
C SER A 91 4.17 11.61 16.11
N ILE A 92 3.57 11.06 17.17
CA ILE A 92 3.94 9.74 17.71
C ILE A 92 3.40 8.65 16.79
N ARG A 93 2.09 8.63 16.49
CA ARG A 93 1.55 7.57 15.64
C ARG A 93 2.02 7.71 14.20
N SER A 94 2.37 8.93 13.74
CA SER A 94 3.04 9.11 12.45
C SER A 94 4.41 8.41 12.39
N GLN A 95 5.19 8.42 13.49
CA GLN A 95 6.44 7.67 13.59
C GLN A 95 6.19 6.16 13.66
N GLU A 96 5.20 5.71 14.44
CA GLU A 96 4.80 4.31 14.51
C GLU A 96 4.36 3.79 13.15
N TYR A 97 3.60 4.58 12.39
CA TYR A 97 3.16 4.25 11.04
C TYR A 97 4.36 4.07 10.08
N LYS A 98 5.33 4.98 10.10
CA LYS A 98 6.55 4.85 9.29
C LYS A 98 7.37 3.62 9.71
N TYR A 99 7.50 3.38 11.02
CA TYR A 99 8.18 2.21 11.55
C TYR A 99 7.50 0.91 11.12
N CYS A 100 6.16 0.86 11.13
CA CYS A 100 5.38 -0.26 10.60
C CYS A 100 5.70 -0.52 9.12
N MET A 101 5.70 0.53 8.29
CA MET A 101 6.03 0.39 6.87
C MET A 101 7.46 -0.11 6.63
N HIS A 102 8.41 0.33 7.46
CA HIS A 102 9.79 -0.15 7.42
C HIS A 102 9.85 -1.66 7.71
N LYS A 103 9.23 -2.13 8.80
CA LYS A 103 9.17 -3.56 9.14
C LYS A 103 8.50 -4.39 8.05
N LEU A 104 7.37 -3.92 7.50
CA LEU A 104 6.71 -4.57 6.37
C LEU A 104 7.61 -4.71 5.15
N SER A 105 8.39 -3.69 4.82
CA SER A 105 9.30 -3.73 3.66
C SER A 105 10.43 -4.76 3.81
N LEU A 106 10.84 -5.04 5.05
CA LEU A 106 11.81 -6.09 5.39
C LEU A 106 11.16 -7.48 5.53
N GLY A 107 9.83 -7.56 5.55
CA GLY A 107 9.08 -8.78 5.81
C GLY A 107 9.13 -9.23 7.28
N GLU A 108 9.34 -8.28 8.19
CA GLU A 108 9.29 -8.49 9.63
C GLU A 108 7.85 -8.44 10.16
N SER A 109 7.63 -8.98 11.36
CA SER A 109 6.35 -8.83 12.05
C SER A 109 6.12 -7.37 12.47
N ILE A 110 4.88 -6.92 12.25
CA ILE A 110 4.34 -5.62 12.66
C ILE A 110 3.57 -5.67 13.99
N ASP A 111 3.64 -6.80 14.69
CA ASP A 111 3.08 -6.91 16.02
C ASP A 111 3.77 -5.91 16.96
N ASN A 112 2.99 -5.25 17.83
CA ASN A 112 3.47 -4.28 18.82
C ASN A 112 4.12 -3.01 18.25
N VAL A 113 3.83 -2.64 16.99
CA VAL A 113 4.28 -1.33 16.47
C VAL A 113 3.50 -0.18 17.10
N LYS A 114 2.20 -0.38 17.40
CA LYS A 114 1.39 0.59 18.15
C LYS A 114 1.91 0.71 19.58
N GLY A 115 2.19 1.92 20.03
CA GLY A 115 2.74 2.20 21.37
C GLY A 115 4.26 2.07 21.46
N ALA A 116 4.97 1.72 20.39
CA ALA A 116 6.43 1.50 20.42
C ALA A 116 7.24 2.75 20.79
N PHE A 117 6.66 3.95 20.60
CA PHE A 117 7.31 5.23 20.93
C PHE A 117 6.60 6.01 22.03
N SER A 118 5.65 5.37 22.74
CA SER A 118 4.95 5.97 23.88
C SER A 118 5.79 5.79 25.15
N HIS A 119 6.67 6.75 25.44
CA HIS A 119 7.51 6.80 26.64
C HIS A 119 7.04 7.85 27.63
#